data_AF-A0A9D7EUW6-F1
#
_entry.id   AF-A0A9D7EUW6-F1
#
_cell.length_a   1.000
_cell.length_b   1.000
_cell.length_c   1.000
_cell.angle_alpha   90.00
_cell.angle_beta   90.00
_cell.angle_gamma   90.00
#
_symmetry.space_group_name_H-M   'P 1'
#
loop_
_entity.id
_entity.type
_entity.pdbx_description
1 polymer ?
#
loop_
_entity_poly.entity_id
_entity_poly.type
_entity_poly.pdbx_seq_one_letter_code
_entity_poly.pdbx_strand_id
1 'polypeptide(L)'
;MGRDALFDLLAQYHLLIKRRRRVIATTQSYHRFRKYPNIIRDMVLTHINQLWVSDLTYYKIKTKPVYISFIMDAYSKKILGYQLAENMEAIHTQKALKMALKNNPLPARHTLIHHSDRGTQYCCDEYIKILKKQHIQISMTENGDPLENAIAERLNGIIKEEYLEHYQFKNINELHCKLDQAVNYYNVERPHLSCSMKTPEHVHKNNTVTTKNWKNYYKPKPENQTM
;
A
#
# COMPACT_ATOMS: atom_id res chain seq x y z
N MET A 1 14.73 26.76 -13.53
CA MET A 1 14.34 26.59 -12.11
C MET A 1 14.41 25.11 -11.76
N GLY A 2 14.99 24.74 -10.62
CA GLY A 2 15.01 23.36 -10.12
C GLY A 2 13.73 23.00 -9.36
N ARG A 3 13.53 21.70 -9.05
CA ARG A 3 12.37 21.20 -8.30
C ARG A 3 12.14 21.99 -7.01
N ASP A 4 13.19 22.13 -6.20
CA ASP A 4 13.08 22.75 -4.87
C ASP A 4 12.72 24.25 -5.01
N ALA A 5 13.33 24.95 -5.97
CA ALA A 5 12.98 26.34 -6.29
C ALA A 5 11.52 26.50 -6.79
N LEU A 6 10.97 25.51 -7.51
CA LEU A 6 9.56 25.50 -7.89
C LEU A 6 8.66 25.29 -6.66
N PHE A 7 9.00 24.37 -5.75
CA PHE A 7 8.23 24.18 -4.52
C PHE A 7 8.27 25.42 -3.62
N ASP A 8 9.41 26.10 -3.54
CA ASP A 8 9.55 27.36 -2.81
C ASP A 8 8.67 28.46 -3.41
N LEU A 9 8.64 28.57 -4.75
CA LEU A 9 7.74 29.49 -5.46
C LEU A 9 6.28 29.16 -5.16
N LEU A 10 5.86 27.90 -5.31
CA LEU A 10 4.50 27.48 -5.00
C LEU A 10 4.14 27.72 -3.52
N ALA A 11 5.11 27.59 -2.61
CA ALA A 11 4.92 27.89 -1.19
C ALA A 11 4.63 29.37 -0.97
N GLN A 12 5.41 30.25 -1.59
CA GLN A 12 5.26 31.71 -1.51
C GLN A 12 3.88 32.17 -2.01
N TYR A 13 3.36 31.55 -3.07
CA TYR A 13 2.03 31.85 -3.61
C TYR A 13 0.89 31.05 -2.95
N HIS A 14 1.16 30.31 -1.88
CA HIS A 14 0.18 29.46 -1.19
C HIS A 14 -0.51 28.41 -2.09
N LEU A 15 0.17 27.98 -3.14
CA LEU A 15 -0.28 26.99 -4.11
C LEU A 15 0.10 25.55 -3.72
N LEU A 16 0.80 25.37 -2.60
CA LEU A 16 1.09 24.04 -2.06
C LEU A 16 -0.17 23.38 -1.50
N ILE A 17 -0.31 22.08 -1.77
CA ILE A 17 -1.36 21.24 -1.21
C ILE A 17 -1.22 21.21 0.32
N LYS A 18 -2.26 21.68 1.04
CA LYS A 18 -2.29 21.67 2.50
C LYS A 18 -2.64 20.27 3.01
N ARG A 19 -1.71 19.63 3.71
CA ARG A 19 -1.93 18.29 4.27
C ARG A 19 -2.84 18.33 5.50
N ARG A 20 -4.02 17.74 5.41
CA ARG A 20 -4.96 17.62 6.54
C ARG A 20 -4.60 16.41 7.39
N ARG A 21 -4.36 16.60 8.70
CA ARG A 21 -4.17 15.49 9.65
C ARG A 21 -5.48 15.13 10.33
N ARG A 22 -6.01 13.95 10.05
CA ARG A 22 -7.10 13.34 10.83
C ARG A 22 -6.81 11.85 11.01
N VAL A 23 -6.54 11.44 12.24
CA VAL A 23 -6.33 10.03 12.58
C VAL A 23 -7.68 9.43 12.97
N ILE A 24 -8.11 8.40 12.24
CA ILE A 24 -9.24 7.54 12.64
C ILE A 24 -8.66 6.14 12.74
N ALA A 25 -8.84 5.49 13.89
CA ALA A 25 -8.40 4.12 14.09
C ALA A 25 -9.28 3.17 13.25
N THR A 26 -8.68 2.50 12.27
CA THR A 26 -9.36 1.56 11.38
C THR A 26 -9.11 0.10 11.76
N THR A 27 -8.12 -0.18 12.61
CA THR A 27 -7.65 -1.54 12.89
C THR A 27 -8.11 -2.02 14.27
N GLN A 28 -8.78 -3.18 14.30
CA GLN A 28 -9.07 -3.90 15.54
C GLN A 28 -8.06 -5.03 15.72
N SER A 29 -7.04 -4.80 16.54
CA SER A 29 -5.96 -5.76 16.82
C SER A 29 -6.24 -6.63 18.06
N TYR A 30 -7.29 -6.34 18.82
CA TYR A 30 -7.74 -7.14 19.96
C TYR A 30 -8.82 -8.12 19.49
N HIS A 31 -8.37 -9.31 19.07
CA HIS A 31 -9.23 -10.39 18.59
C HIS A 31 -8.60 -11.75 18.87
N ARG A 32 -9.41 -12.81 18.80
CA ARG A 32 -8.97 -14.21 19.05
C ARG A 32 -8.08 -14.82 17.96
N PHE A 33 -8.01 -14.20 16.77
CA PHE A 33 -7.26 -14.79 15.65
C PHE A 33 -5.75 -14.78 15.88
N ARG A 34 -5.08 -15.77 15.27
CA ARG A 34 -3.62 -15.90 15.29
C ARG A 34 -2.97 -14.70 14.60
N LYS A 35 -1.98 -14.12 15.29
CA LYS A 35 -1.09 -13.09 14.77
C LYS A 35 0.20 -13.73 14.27
N TYR A 36 0.85 -13.09 13.30
CA TYR A 36 2.11 -13.53 12.74
C TYR A 36 3.23 -12.52 13.10
N PRO A 37 4.48 -12.96 13.22
CA PRO A 37 5.60 -12.08 13.51
C PRO A 37 5.96 -11.19 12.30
N ASN A 38 6.68 -10.11 12.56
CA ASN A 38 7.22 -9.24 11.52
C ASN A 38 8.53 -9.83 10.98
N ILE A 39 8.47 -10.49 9.83
CA ILE A 39 9.63 -11.14 9.18
C ILE A 39 10.30 -10.26 8.11
N ILE A 40 9.91 -8.99 7.98
CA ILE A 40 10.37 -8.11 6.88
C ILE A 40 11.26 -6.94 7.34
N ARG A 41 11.60 -6.86 8.63
CA ARG A 41 12.27 -5.70 9.25
C ARG A 41 13.57 -5.31 8.55
N ASP A 42 14.40 -6.30 8.22
CA ASP A 42 15.72 -6.11 7.60
C ASP A 42 15.73 -6.56 6.13
N MET A 43 14.55 -6.71 5.52
CA MET A 43 14.42 -7.22 4.17
C MET A 43 14.84 -6.18 3.13
N VAL A 44 15.85 -6.51 2.33
CA VAL A 44 16.21 -5.74 1.14
C VAL A 44 15.55 -6.34 -0.09
N LEU A 45 14.63 -5.59 -0.69
CA LEU A 45 13.97 -5.98 -1.94
C LEU A 45 14.91 -5.79 -3.12
N THR A 46 15.03 -6.83 -3.93
CA THR A 46 15.91 -6.93 -5.11
C THR A 46 15.14 -7.13 -6.41
N HIS A 47 13.93 -7.68 -6.35
CA HIS A 47 13.06 -7.92 -7.50
C HIS A 47 11.58 -7.93 -7.11
N ILE A 48 10.72 -8.00 -8.12
CA ILE A 48 9.27 -8.07 -7.97
C ILE A 48 8.84 -9.35 -7.23
N ASN A 49 7.65 -9.33 -6.61
CA ASN A 49 7.00 -10.48 -5.97
C ASN A 49 7.79 -11.11 -4.81
N GLN A 50 8.74 -10.38 -4.23
CA GLN A 50 9.35 -10.77 -2.96
C GLN A 50 8.49 -10.35 -1.76
N LEU A 51 7.85 -9.18 -1.84
CA LEU A 51 7.03 -8.63 -0.77
C LEU A 51 5.81 -7.93 -1.36
N TRP A 52 4.63 -8.44 -1.00
CA TRP A 52 3.38 -7.73 -1.19
C TRP A 52 2.96 -7.11 0.13
N VAL A 53 2.65 -5.82 0.12
CA VAL A 53 2.08 -5.11 1.27
C VAL A 53 0.61 -4.89 1.05
N SER A 54 -0.17 -4.97 2.12
CA SER A 54 -1.60 -4.72 2.09
C SER A 54 -2.03 -3.82 3.23
N ASP A 55 -3.03 -2.99 2.95
CA ASP A 55 -3.64 -2.15 3.96
C ASP A 55 -5.09 -1.83 3.61
N LEU A 56 -5.87 -1.50 4.64
CA LEU A 56 -7.26 -1.13 4.53
C LEU A 56 -7.44 0.31 5.01
N THR A 57 -7.97 1.15 4.12
CA THR A 57 -8.29 2.54 4.43
C THR A 57 -9.78 2.80 4.24
N TYR A 58 -10.27 3.90 4.81
CA TYR A 58 -11.63 4.35 4.56
C TYR A 58 -11.62 5.64 3.71
N TYR A 59 -12.67 5.80 2.93
CA TYR A 59 -13.05 7.04 2.26
C TYR A 59 -14.47 7.41 2.69
N LYS A 60 -14.86 8.69 2.62
CA LYS A 60 -16.20 9.14 3.03
C LYS A 60 -16.96 9.65 1.82
N ILE A 61 -18.10 9.02 1.55
CA ILE A 61 -19.08 9.52 0.58
C ILE A 61 -20.17 10.24 1.38
N LYS A 62 -20.19 11.57 1.32
CA LYS A 62 -21.05 12.41 2.17
C LYS A 62 -20.85 12.05 3.65
N THR A 63 -21.82 11.40 4.28
CA THR A 63 -21.80 10.94 5.68
C THR A 63 -21.49 9.46 5.84
N LYS A 64 -21.46 8.68 4.74
CA LYS A 64 -21.26 7.22 4.78
C LYS A 64 -19.78 6.86 4.59
N PRO A 65 -19.16 6.12 5.51
CA PRO A 65 -17.83 5.55 5.28
C PRO A 65 -17.92 4.40 4.28
N VAL A 66 -16.92 4.32 3.42
CA VAL A 66 -16.65 3.18 2.54
C VAL A 66 -15.20 2.79 2.71
N TYR A 67 -14.85 1.55 2.42
CA TYR A 67 -13.56 0.96 2.73
C TYR A 67 -12.86 0.53 1.44
N ILE A 68 -11.57 0.81 1.35
CA ILE A 68 -10.73 0.46 0.22
C ILE A 68 -9.60 -0.42 0.76
N SER A 69 -9.52 -1.63 0.23
CA SER A 69 -8.38 -2.54 0.46
C SER A 69 -7.42 -2.43 -0.70
N PHE A 70 -6.12 -2.33 -0.43
CA PHE A 70 -5.08 -2.38 -1.46
C PHE A 70 -4.11 -3.52 -1.21
N ILE A 71 -3.57 -4.07 -2.30
CA ILE A 71 -2.42 -4.97 -2.31
C ILE A 71 -1.44 -4.45 -3.35
N MET A 72 -0.20 -4.26 -2.94
CA MET A 72 0.84 -3.65 -3.75
C MET A 72 2.13 -4.45 -3.68
N ASP A 73 2.81 -4.58 -4.81
CA ASP A 73 4.18 -5.07 -4.85
C ASP A 73 5.13 -4.00 -4.29
N ALA A 74 5.85 -4.32 -3.21
CA ALA A 74 6.67 -3.33 -2.53
C ALA A 74 7.93 -2.92 -3.32
N TYR A 75 8.38 -3.72 -4.29
CA TYR A 75 9.53 -3.39 -5.13
C TYR A 75 9.15 -2.42 -6.26
N SER A 76 8.24 -2.85 -7.15
CA SER A 76 7.76 -2.09 -8.31
C SER A 76 6.76 -0.98 -7.96
N LYS A 77 6.20 -1.00 -6.75
CA LYS A 77 5.09 -0.13 -6.30
C LYS A 77 3.77 -0.39 -7.01
N LYS A 78 3.67 -1.38 -7.89
CA LYS A 78 2.43 -1.65 -8.64
C LYS A 78 1.32 -2.07 -7.68
N ILE A 79 0.15 -1.44 -7.79
CA ILE A 79 -1.09 -1.91 -7.16
C ILE A 79 -1.53 -3.15 -7.94
N LEU A 80 -1.50 -4.30 -7.28
CA LEU A 80 -1.77 -5.61 -7.86
C LEU A 80 -3.26 -5.97 -7.77
N GLY A 81 -3.90 -5.55 -6.68
CA GLY A 81 -5.31 -5.79 -6.43
C GLY A 81 -5.87 -4.76 -5.47
N TYR A 82 -7.15 -4.47 -5.62
CA TYR A 82 -7.87 -3.55 -4.76
C TYR A 82 -9.35 -3.91 -4.71
N GLN A 83 -10.05 -3.43 -3.68
CA GLN A 83 -11.49 -3.63 -3.54
C GLN A 83 -12.10 -2.47 -2.77
N LEU A 84 -13.15 -1.88 -3.33
CA LEU A 84 -14.03 -0.92 -2.66
C LEU A 84 -15.23 -1.64 -2.04
N ALA A 85 -15.65 -1.23 -0.84
CA ALA A 85 -16.69 -1.86 -0.05
C ALA A 85 -17.47 -0.87 0.82
N GLU A 86 -18.71 -1.18 1.16
CA GLU A 86 -19.52 -0.39 2.10
C GLU A 86 -19.31 -0.79 3.58
N ASN A 87 -18.66 -1.94 3.81
CA ASN A 87 -18.38 -2.46 5.15
C ASN A 87 -16.94 -3.01 5.24
N MET A 88 -16.54 -3.41 6.45
CA MET A 88 -15.19 -3.92 6.77
C MET A 88 -15.12 -5.44 6.81
N GLU A 89 -16.04 -6.15 6.17
CA GLU A 89 -16.02 -7.62 6.17
C GLU A 89 -14.76 -8.15 5.47
N ALA A 90 -14.19 -9.22 6.02
CA ALA A 90 -12.98 -9.85 5.50
C ALA A 90 -13.12 -10.34 4.05
N ILE A 91 -14.35 -10.54 3.56
CA ILE A 91 -14.59 -10.92 2.16
C ILE A 91 -14.03 -9.86 1.18
N HIS A 92 -13.96 -8.60 1.57
CA HIS A 92 -13.45 -7.52 0.72
C HIS A 92 -11.92 -7.55 0.59
N THR A 93 -11.19 -7.76 1.68
CA THR A 93 -9.73 -7.97 1.62
C THR A 93 -9.41 -9.25 0.84
N GLN A 94 -10.20 -10.32 1.01
CA GLN A 94 -10.06 -11.54 0.21
C GLN A 94 -10.27 -11.30 -1.29
N LYS A 95 -11.23 -10.45 -1.69
CA LYS A 95 -11.44 -10.08 -3.11
C LYS A 95 -10.23 -9.35 -3.68
N ALA A 96 -9.66 -8.41 -2.95
CA ALA A 96 -8.42 -7.73 -3.35
C ALA A 96 -7.26 -8.74 -3.51
N LEU A 97 -7.10 -9.69 -2.58
CA LEU A 97 -6.08 -10.74 -2.66
C LEU A 97 -6.27 -11.66 -3.86
N LYS A 98 -7.51 -12.10 -4.12
CA LYS A 98 -7.83 -12.91 -5.29
C LYS A 98 -7.56 -12.15 -6.59
N MET A 99 -7.87 -10.85 -6.64
CA MET A 99 -7.53 -10.00 -7.78
C MET A 99 -6.02 -9.93 -8.01
N ALA A 100 -5.24 -9.69 -6.96
CA ALA A 100 -3.77 -9.64 -7.05
C ALA A 100 -3.17 -10.95 -7.57
N LEU A 101 -3.61 -12.10 -7.01
CA LEU A 101 -3.16 -13.43 -7.43
C LEU A 101 -3.56 -13.76 -8.87
N LYS A 102 -4.77 -13.38 -9.28
CA LYS A 102 -5.25 -13.62 -10.65
C LYS A 102 -4.44 -12.83 -11.68
N ASN A 103 -4.15 -11.57 -11.39
CA ASN A 103 -3.48 -10.67 -12.32
C ASN A 103 -1.95 -10.87 -12.34
N ASN A 104 -1.39 -11.51 -11.32
CA ASN A 104 0.05 -11.69 -11.15
C ASN A 104 0.31 -13.16 -10.74
N PRO A 105 0.21 -14.11 -11.69
CA PRO A 105 0.43 -15.52 -11.40
C PRO A 105 1.86 -15.74 -10.89
N LEU A 106 1.98 -16.48 -9.80
CA LEU A 106 3.26 -16.74 -9.16
C LEU A 106 3.90 -18.04 -9.70
N PRO A 107 5.22 -18.10 -9.85
CA PRO A 107 5.92 -19.34 -10.18
C PRO A 107 5.70 -20.42 -9.12
N ALA A 108 5.76 -21.70 -9.51
CA ALA A 108 5.53 -22.83 -8.60
C ALA A 108 6.44 -22.85 -7.36
N ARG A 109 7.63 -22.24 -7.44
CA ARG A 109 8.59 -22.12 -6.32
C ARG A 109 8.91 -20.66 -6.02
N HIS A 110 7.92 -19.89 -5.61
CA HIS A 110 8.13 -18.51 -5.17
C HIS A 110 8.46 -18.42 -3.67
N THR A 111 9.03 -17.28 -3.27
CA THR A 111 9.30 -16.94 -1.85
C THR A 111 8.55 -15.67 -1.43
N LEU A 112 7.39 -15.42 -2.03
CA LEU A 112 6.58 -14.24 -1.74
C LEU A 112 6.21 -14.18 -0.25
N ILE A 113 6.44 -13.02 0.34
CA ILE A 113 5.92 -12.62 1.65
C ILE A 113 4.73 -11.68 1.45
N HIS A 114 3.64 -11.92 2.16
CA HIS A 114 2.53 -11.00 2.30
C HIS A 114 2.58 -10.33 3.66
N HIS A 115 2.65 -9.00 3.68
CA HIS A 115 2.72 -8.19 4.88
C HIS A 115 1.47 -7.31 5.04
N SER A 116 0.82 -7.39 6.20
CA SER A 116 -0.38 -6.63 6.54
C SER A 116 -0.31 -6.08 7.97
N ASP A 117 -1.29 -5.26 8.35
CA ASP A 117 -1.54 -4.99 9.76
C ASP A 117 -2.15 -6.22 10.47
N ARG A 118 -2.43 -6.07 11.77
CA ARG A 118 -3.08 -7.08 12.62
C ARG A 118 -4.60 -6.95 12.68
N GLY A 119 -5.23 -6.34 11.67
CA GLY A 119 -6.68 -6.23 11.61
C GLY A 119 -7.35 -7.60 11.47
N THR A 120 -8.56 -7.72 12.03
CA THR A 120 -9.38 -8.94 11.92
C THR A 120 -9.51 -9.48 10.49
N GLN A 121 -9.54 -8.59 9.50
CA GLN A 121 -9.71 -8.91 8.08
C GLN A 121 -8.52 -9.69 7.51
N TYR A 122 -7.32 -9.44 8.03
CA TYR A 122 -6.08 -10.12 7.60
C TYR A 122 -5.74 -11.32 8.48
N CYS A 123 -6.16 -11.28 9.75
CA CYS A 123 -5.93 -12.39 10.69
C CYS A 123 -6.98 -13.52 10.58
N CYS A 124 -8.14 -13.29 9.95
CA CYS A 124 -9.19 -14.29 9.84
C CYS A 124 -8.75 -15.56 9.09
N ASP A 125 -9.33 -16.70 9.47
CA ASP A 125 -8.92 -18.01 8.96
C ASP A 125 -9.13 -18.12 7.44
N GLU A 126 -10.17 -17.50 6.90
CA GLU A 126 -10.46 -17.49 5.46
C GLU A 126 -9.36 -16.78 4.66
N TYR A 127 -8.85 -15.64 5.15
CA TYR A 127 -7.79 -14.89 4.50
C TYR A 127 -6.47 -15.67 4.57
N ILE A 128 -6.12 -16.16 5.76
CA ILE A 128 -4.93 -16.97 6.01
C ILE A 128 -4.95 -18.26 5.16
N LYS A 129 -6.12 -18.88 4.98
CA LYS A 129 -6.27 -20.08 4.15
C LYS A 129 -5.90 -19.82 2.69
N ILE A 130 -6.23 -18.64 2.14
CA ILE A 130 -5.85 -18.27 0.78
C ILE A 130 -4.32 -18.16 0.67
N LEU A 131 -3.68 -17.46 1.61
CA LEU A 131 -2.21 -17.29 1.62
C LEU A 131 -1.48 -18.63 1.74
N LYS A 132 -1.91 -19.49 2.68
CA LYS A 132 -1.32 -20.82 2.87
C LYS A 132 -1.51 -21.73 1.67
N LYS A 133 -2.69 -21.70 1.02
CA LYS A 133 -2.95 -22.47 -0.20
C LYS A 133 -2.00 -22.09 -1.34
N GLN A 134 -1.59 -20.81 -1.39
CA GLN A 134 -0.62 -20.32 -2.36
C GLN A 134 0.83 -20.40 -1.84
N HIS A 135 1.10 -21.05 -0.71
CA HIS A 135 2.46 -21.11 -0.13
C HIS A 135 3.11 -19.74 0.12
N ILE A 136 2.31 -18.71 0.40
CA ILE A 136 2.78 -17.35 0.68
C ILE A 136 3.15 -17.23 2.17
N GLN A 137 4.34 -16.71 2.45
CA GLN A 137 4.78 -16.43 3.82
C GLN A 137 4.00 -15.24 4.39
N ILE A 138 3.65 -15.30 5.67
CA ILE A 138 2.79 -14.30 6.31
C ILE A 138 3.62 -13.49 7.28
N SER A 139 3.60 -12.17 7.10
CA SER A 139 4.23 -11.18 7.96
C SER A 139 3.16 -10.21 8.44
N MET A 140 3.22 -9.76 9.69
CA MET A 140 2.31 -8.72 10.18
C MET A 140 3.09 -7.67 10.97
N THR A 141 2.52 -6.47 11.08
CA THR A 141 3.02 -5.47 12.02
C THR A 141 3.02 -6.03 13.44
N GLU A 142 4.00 -5.67 14.27
CA GLU A 142 4.17 -6.15 15.63
C GLU A 142 3.87 -5.09 16.66
N ASN A 143 4.47 -3.91 16.46
CA ASN A 143 4.39 -2.80 17.38
C ASN A 143 3.81 -1.61 16.62
N GLY A 144 3.21 -0.64 17.31
CA GLY A 144 2.66 0.58 16.70
C GLY A 144 3.72 1.50 16.07
N ASP A 145 4.85 0.96 15.64
CA ASP A 145 5.88 1.64 14.86
C ASP A 145 5.28 2.03 13.50
N PRO A 146 5.12 3.33 13.23
CA PRO A 146 4.55 3.82 11.97
C PRO A 146 5.33 3.37 10.73
N LEU A 147 6.56 2.89 10.89
CA LEU A 147 7.40 2.47 9.78
C LEU A 147 7.07 1.07 9.26
N GLU A 148 6.43 0.21 10.07
CA GLU A 148 6.22 -1.19 9.70
C GLU A 148 5.31 -1.36 8.48
N ASN A 149 4.30 -0.50 8.30
CA ASN A 149 3.43 -0.49 7.12
C ASN A 149 3.50 0.80 6.29
N ALA A 150 4.58 1.58 6.43
CA ALA A 150 4.69 2.92 5.81
C ALA A 150 4.55 2.93 4.28
N ILE A 151 4.88 1.82 3.60
CA ILE A 151 4.74 1.72 2.15
C ILE A 151 3.24 1.71 1.77
N ALA A 152 2.42 0.92 2.47
CA ALA A 152 1.00 0.85 2.19
C ALA A 152 0.26 2.12 2.64
N GLU A 153 0.63 2.70 3.80
CA GLU A 153 0.08 3.99 4.25
C GLU A 153 0.35 5.11 3.24
N ARG A 154 1.55 5.14 2.64
CA ARG A 154 1.89 6.10 1.59
C ARG A 154 1.01 5.92 0.35
N LEU A 155 0.75 4.68 -0.07
CA LEU A 155 -0.16 4.40 -1.18
C LEU A 155 -1.56 4.95 -0.88
N ASN A 156 -2.09 4.69 0.31
CA ASN A 156 -3.40 5.20 0.72
C ASN A 156 -3.46 6.73 0.64
N GLY A 157 -2.42 7.40 1.14
CA GLY A 157 -2.29 8.86 1.06
C GLY A 157 -2.32 9.34 -0.39
N ILE A 158 -1.50 8.76 -1.27
CA ILE A 158 -1.45 9.14 -2.69
C ILE A 158 -2.83 9.00 -3.34
N ILE A 159 -3.47 7.84 -3.23
CA ILE A 159 -4.76 7.62 -3.89
C ILE A 159 -5.84 8.55 -3.32
N LYS A 160 -5.90 8.70 -2.00
CA LYS A 160 -6.95 9.52 -1.36
C LYS A 160 -6.72 11.00 -1.58
N GLU A 161 -5.53 11.51 -1.28
CA GLU A 161 -5.22 12.94 -1.28
C GLU A 161 -5.01 13.47 -2.71
N GLU A 162 -4.36 12.70 -3.59
CA GLU A 162 -4.01 13.21 -4.92
C GLU A 162 -5.06 12.86 -5.99
N TYR A 163 -5.71 11.70 -5.91
CA TYR A 163 -6.64 11.25 -6.96
C TYR A 163 -8.12 11.40 -6.60
N LEU A 164 -8.49 11.31 -5.33
CA LEU A 164 -9.90 11.25 -4.91
C LEU A 164 -10.38 12.48 -4.11
N GLU A 165 -9.50 13.24 -3.45
CA GLU A 165 -9.90 14.32 -2.53
C GLU A 165 -10.66 15.46 -3.24
N HIS A 166 -10.34 15.70 -4.51
CA HIS A 166 -10.94 16.79 -5.29
C HIS A 166 -12.30 16.44 -5.94
N TYR A 167 -12.80 15.23 -5.73
CA TYR A 167 -14.06 14.77 -6.29
C TYR A 167 -15.13 14.58 -5.22
N GLN A 168 -16.37 14.96 -5.55
CA GLN A 168 -17.54 14.66 -4.72
C GLN A 168 -18.35 13.55 -5.37
N PHE A 169 -18.36 12.38 -4.74
CA PHE A 169 -19.10 11.23 -5.24
C PHE A 169 -20.52 11.22 -4.67
N LYS A 170 -21.50 10.92 -5.53
CA LYS A 170 -22.92 10.79 -5.12
C LYS A 170 -23.23 9.42 -4.55
N ASN A 171 -22.57 8.39 -5.09
CA ASN A 171 -22.77 6.99 -4.76
C ASN A 171 -21.46 6.19 -4.90
N ILE A 172 -21.48 4.94 -4.44
CA ILE A 172 -20.30 4.06 -4.46
C ILE A 172 -19.84 3.69 -5.87
N ASN A 173 -20.75 3.63 -6.86
CA ASN A 173 -20.41 3.28 -8.23
C ASN A 173 -19.55 4.37 -8.89
N GLU A 174 -19.88 5.65 -8.67
CA GLU A 174 -19.04 6.76 -9.15
C GLU A 174 -17.64 6.70 -8.55
N LEU A 175 -17.54 6.41 -7.23
CA LEU A 175 -16.25 6.23 -6.57
C LEU A 175 -15.50 5.02 -7.13
N HIS A 176 -16.18 3.92 -7.42
CA HIS A 176 -15.58 2.74 -8.02
C HIS A 176 -14.94 3.06 -9.37
N CYS A 177 -15.70 3.66 -10.29
CA CYS A 177 -15.18 4.07 -11.60
C CYS A 177 -13.96 4.99 -11.47
N LYS A 178 -13.99 5.93 -10.51
CA LYS A 178 -12.87 6.84 -10.30
C LYS A 178 -11.66 6.17 -9.65
N LEU A 179 -11.90 5.22 -8.75
CA LEU A 179 -10.85 4.40 -8.16
C LEU A 179 -10.15 3.55 -9.21
N ASP A 180 -10.90 2.94 -10.14
CA ASP A 180 -10.33 2.17 -11.25
C ASP A 180 -9.41 3.04 -12.11
N GLN A 181 -9.86 4.26 -12.45
CA GLN A 181 -9.05 5.26 -13.16
C GLN A 181 -7.81 5.67 -12.35
N ALA A 182 -7.96 5.94 -11.06
CA ALA A 182 -6.86 6.35 -10.19
C ALA A 182 -5.77 5.26 -10.11
N VAL A 183 -6.18 4.00 -9.96
CA VAL A 183 -5.26 2.86 -9.95
C VAL A 183 -4.56 2.71 -11.31
N ASN A 184 -5.29 2.87 -12.42
CA ASN A 184 -4.69 2.82 -13.75
C ASN A 184 -3.64 3.93 -13.94
N TYR A 185 -3.99 5.18 -13.61
CA TYR A 185 -3.06 6.31 -13.70
C TYR A 185 -1.84 6.13 -12.80
N TYR A 186 -2.04 5.66 -11.57
CA TYR A 186 -0.94 5.35 -10.66
C TYR A 186 0.00 4.29 -11.24
N ASN A 187 -0.55 3.18 -11.77
CA ASN A 187 0.27 2.07 -12.25
C ASN A 187 0.95 2.36 -13.60
N VAL A 188 0.25 3.00 -14.54
CA VAL A 188 0.65 3.04 -15.96
C VAL A 188 1.21 4.39 -16.36
N GLU A 189 0.78 5.49 -15.74
CA GLU A 189 1.12 6.85 -16.19
C GLU A 189 2.08 7.56 -15.24
N ARG A 190 1.92 7.38 -13.92
CA ARG A 190 2.73 8.07 -12.92
C ARG A 190 4.16 7.53 -12.88
N PRO A 191 5.20 8.36 -13.07
CA PRO A 191 6.58 7.96 -12.83
C PRO A 191 6.91 8.02 -11.32
N HIS A 192 7.66 7.04 -10.81
CA HIS A 192 8.03 6.98 -9.39
C HIS A 192 9.53 7.16 -9.19
N LEU A 193 9.92 8.04 -8.26
CA LEU A 193 11.33 8.21 -7.85
C LEU A 193 11.92 6.92 -7.26
N SER A 194 11.11 6.12 -6.55
CA SER A 194 11.51 4.80 -6.05
C SER A 194 11.75 3.78 -7.16
N CYS A 195 11.33 4.10 -8.39
CA CYS A 195 11.36 3.25 -9.58
C CYS A 195 12.23 3.87 -10.68
N SER A 196 13.22 4.69 -10.32
CA SER A 196 14.09 5.39 -11.28
C SER A 196 13.33 6.22 -12.33
N MET A 197 12.23 6.88 -11.92
CA MET A 197 11.33 7.64 -12.82
C MET A 197 10.67 6.79 -13.91
N LYS A 198 10.52 5.49 -13.68
CA LYS A 198 9.66 4.60 -14.47
C LYS A 198 8.32 4.42 -13.77
N THR A 199 7.33 3.96 -14.53
CA THR A 199 5.99 3.68 -14.02
C THR A 199 5.98 2.33 -13.30
N PRO A 200 5.11 2.14 -12.28
CA PRO A 200 5.02 0.87 -11.56
C PRO A 200 4.78 -0.33 -12.48
N GLU A 201 3.92 -0.18 -13.48
CA GLU A 201 3.63 -1.23 -14.48
C GLU A 201 4.89 -1.60 -15.27
N HIS A 202 5.65 -0.60 -15.73
CA HIS A 202 6.87 -0.86 -16.49
C HIS A 202 7.91 -1.62 -15.65
N VAL A 203 8.11 -1.23 -14.39
CA VAL A 203 9.05 -1.93 -13.51
C VAL A 203 8.57 -3.34 -13.23
N HIS A 204 7.27 -3.52 -12.96
CA HIS A 204 6.70 -4.82 -12.63
C HIS A 204 6.81 -5.79 -13.82
N LYS A 205 6.47 -5.34 -15.03
CA LYS A 205 6.48 -6.19 -16.23
C LYS A 205 7.89 -6.58 -16.67
N ASN A 206 8.85 -5.67 -16.57
CA ASN A 206 10.20 -5.88 -17.09
C ASN A 206 11.21 -6.32 -16.02
N ASN A 207 10.77 -6.46 -14.75
CA ASN A 207 11.63 -6.69 -13.59
C ASN A 207 12.87 -5.78 -13.58
N THR A 208 12.65 -4.50 -13.89
CA THR A 208 13.74 -3.53 -14.07
C THR A 208 14.52 -3.36 -12.77
N VAL A 209 15.85 -3.33 -12.84
CA VAL A 209 16.69 -2.92 -11.72
C VAL A 209 16.44 -1.44 -11.42
N THR A 210 15.93 -1.14 -10.24
CA THR A 210 15.64 0.24 -9.81
C THR A 210 16.71 0.75 -8.86
N THR A 211 17.13 1.99 -9.05
CA THR A 211 17.91 2.74 -8.06
C THR A 211 16.96 3.56 -7.18
N LYS A 212 17.11 3.46 -5.86
CA LYS A 212 16.33 4.24 -4.90
C LYS A 212 16.83 5.69 -4.90
N ASN A 213 16.26 6.54 -5.75
CA ASN A 213 16.69 7.94 -5.90
C ASN A 213 16.07 8.91 -4.86
N TRP A 214 15.70 8.41 -3.67
CA TRP A 214 15.11 9.25 -2.61
C TRP A 214 16.13 9.51 -1.50
N LYS A 215 16.15 10.73 -0.98
CA LYS A 215 16.96 11.09 0.19
C LYS A 215 16.32 10.49 1.44
N ASN A 216 17.06 9.64 2.15
CA ASN A 216 16.63 9.18 3.47
C ASN A 216 16.97 10.26 4.50
N TYR A 217 15.96 10.90 5.07
CA TYR A 217 16.13 11.95 6.08
C TYR A 217 16.28 11.39 7.50
N TYR A 218 16.04 10.09 7.70
CA TYR A 218 16.23 9.43 8.98
C TYR A 218 17.69 9.04 9.18
N LYS A 219 18.29 9.47 10.29
CA LYS A 219 19.62 9.01 10.70
C LYS A 219 19.55 7.52 11.04
N PRO A 220 20.52 6.69 10.61
CA PRO A 220 20.61 5.32 11.09
C PRO A 220 20.69 5.33 12.62
N LYS A 221 20.00 4.39 13.27
CA LYS A 221 20.18 4.18 14.71
C LYS A 221 21.63 3.76 14.95
N PRO A 222 22.30 4.28 16.00
CA PRO A 222 23.63 3.81 16.34
C PRO A 222 23.59 2.30 16.58
N GLU A 223 24.55 1.59 16.03
CA GLU A 223 24.77 0.18 16.33
C GLU A 223 24.98 0.04 17.84
N ASN A 224 24.18 -0.79 18.49
CA ASN A 224 24.51 -1.21 19.85
C ASN A 224 25.79 -2.05 19.74
N GLN A 225 26.93 -1.43 20.07
CA GLN A 225 28.17 -2.16 20.35
C GLN A 225 27.85 -3.18 21.44
N THR A 226 27.72 -4.44 21.03
CA THR A 226 27.69 -5.57 21.95
C THR A 226 29.15 -5.82 22.30
N MET A 227 29.52 -5.61 23.56
CA MET A 227 30.78 -6.09 24.12
C MET A 227 30.79 -7.61 24.16
#